data_AF-A0A7J4FZR9-F1
#
_entry.id   AF-A0A7J4FZR9-F1
#
_cell.length_a   1.000
_cell.length_b   1.000
_cell.length_c   1.000
_cell.angle_alpha   90.00
_cell.angle_beta   90.00
_cell.angle_gamma   90.00
#
_symmetry.space_group_name_H-M   'P 1'
#
loop_
_entity.id
_entity.type
_entity.pdbx_description
1 polymer ?
#
loop_
_entity_poly.entity_id
_entity_poly.type
_entity_poly.pdbx_seq_one_letter_code
_entity_poly.pdbx_strand_id
1 'polypeptide(L)'
;MRKPVKKMKIELVERKGLGHPDHIIDAVCEEISKSLSRYYLKKYGMILHHNVDKGLIVGGESEPKFGGGVLTKPIEMYIAGRAYYEEEDEVHDIAKEAVKKYISENFMHLDPIKHMNIYILLRRGASELASLIKAGKIPLSNDTSFGVGYYPYSPLEKIVLEIEKFLNSRRIKEEFPYIGEDIKIAGLRINKKVNLTLAIAIVDRYVNGIREYVRIKKEILNLVEDFIRNDEEFDEYKSKIFMNTADNLKTKNIYLTVTGTSAEMGDDANTGRGNRVNGLITPNRFMSLEAVAGKNPINHVGKIYNVLAFEISKKIYLELSDYIEEVYVRILSRIGYEITNPQIVNVMYVPKKNIKKKVLNYEIQRIIEDNFTIDRFRNLTKEILEGKYLLF
;
A
#
# COMPACT_ATOMS: atom_id res chain seq x y z
N MET A 1 -28.57 9.01 -9.00
CA MET A 1 -27.10 9.19 -9.19
C MET A 1 -26.43 9.13 -7.85
N ARG A 2 -25.27 8.46 -7.74
CA ARG A 2 -24.47 8.44 -6.50
C ARG A 2 -24.00 9.86 -6.18
N LYS A 3 -24.09 10.27 -4.91
CA LYS A 3 -23.48 11.54 -4.45
C LYS A 3 -21.96 11.35 -4.38
N PRO A 4 -21.14 12.35 -4.80
CA PRO A 4 -19.70 12.31 -4.56
C PRO A 4 -19.39 12.06 -3.09
N VAL A 5 -18.32 11.33 -2.79
CA VAL A 5 -17.90 10.98 -1.41
C VAL A 5 -17.70 12.22 -0.57
N LYS A 6 -17.05 13.27 -1.09
CA LYS A 6 -16.90 14.56 -0.38
C LYS A 6 -18.23 15.21 0.02
N LYS A 7 -19.33 14.91 -0.69
CA LYS A 7 -20.70 15.40 -0.41
C LYS A 7 -21.53 14.44 0.43
N MET A 8 -20.99 13.28 0.81
CA MET A 8 -21.64 12.38 1.76
C MET A 8 -21.56 12.96 3.18
N LYS A 9 -22.58 12.63 4.00
CA LYS A 9 -22.65 13.06 5.40
C LYS A 9 -21.53 12.43 6.24
N ILE A 10 -21.18 11.17 5.97
CA ILE A 10 -20.20 10.40 6.73
C ILE A 10 -19.17 9.85 5.76
N GLU A 11 -17.90 9.97 6.11
CA GLU A 11 -16.78 9.37 5.39
C GLU A 11 -15.75 8.79 6.38
N LEU A 12 -15.26 7.60 6.04
CA LEU A 12 -14.25 6.85 6.77
C LEU A 12 -13.08 6.58 5.83
N VAL A 13 -11.86 6.81 6.31
CA VAL A 13 -10.61 6.51 5.61
C VAL A 13 -9.61 5.99 6.62
N GLU A 14 -8.87 4.95 6.26
CA GLU A 14 -7.74 4.46 7.05
C GLU A 14 -6.50 4.31 6.16
N ARG A 15 -5.33 4.55 6.75
CA ARG A 15 -4.03 4.20 6.18
C ARG A 15 -3.16 3.53 7.23
N LYS A 16 -2.60 2.38 6.85
CA LYS A 16 -1.53 1.67 7.57
C LYS A 16 -0.20 2.07 6.95
N GLY A 17 0.63 2.77 7.71
CA GLY A 17 1.88 3.34 7.24
C GLY A 17 3.04 2.36 7.17
N LEU A 18 4.20 2.87 6.78
CA LEU A 18 5.40 2.10 6.46
C LEU A 18 5.72 0.99 7.47
N GLY A 19 5.73 1.32 8.77
CA GLY A 19 6.10 0.40 9.83
C GLY A 19 4.98 -0.47 10.38
N HIS A 20 3.74 -0.32 9.89
CA HIS A 20 2.64 -1.17 10.32
C HIS A 20 2.90 -2.61 9.83
N PRO A 21 2.71 -3.66 10.64
CA PRO A 21 3.03 -5.04 10.25
C PRO A 21 2.42 -5.48 8.91
N ASP A 22 1.14 -5.14 8.65
CA ASP A 22 0.51 -5.43 7.34
C ASP A 22 1.17 -4.72 6.15
N HIS A 23 1.69 -3.49 6.34
CA HIS A 23 2.41 -2.78 5.28
C HIS A 23 3.79 -3.42 5.05
N ILE A 24 4.50 -3.79 6.13
CA ILE A 24 5.80 -4.45 6.05
C ILE A 24 5.68 -5.71 5.19
N ILE A 25 4.71 -6.58 5.50
CA ILE A 25 4.57 -7.86 4.80
C ILE A 25 4.12 -7.68 3.34
N ASP A 26 3.30 -6.67 3.04
CA ASP A 26 2.98 -6.30 1.65
C ASP A 26 4.24 -5.83 0.91
N ALA A 27 5.03 -4.97 1.52
CA ALA A 27 6.18 -4.37 0.87
C ALA A 27 7.32 -5.35 0.61
N VAL A 28 7.64 -6.24 1.57
CA VAL A 28 8.66 -7.27 1.37
C VAL A 28 8.23 -8.30 0.31
N CYS A 29 6.95 -8.70 0.28
CA CYS A 29 6.43 -9.58 -0.77
C CYS A 29 6.58 -8.94 -2.14
N GLU A 30 6.26 -7.65 -2.26
CA GLU A 30 6.45 -6.91 -3.52
C GLU A 30 7.92 -6.78 -3.92
N GLU A 31 8.84 -6.49 -2.99
CA GLU A 31 10.26 -6.37 -3.36
C GLU A 31 10.88 -7.72 -3.74
N ILE A 32 10.42 -8.84 -3.17
CA ILE A 32 10.77 -10.19 -3.65
C ILE A 32 10.27 -10.39 -5.08
N SER A 33 9.01 -10.06 -5.37
CA SER A 33 8.43 -10.17 -6.73
C SER A 33 9.24 -9.36 -7.74
N LYS A 34 9.61 -8.12 -7.40
CA LYS A 34 10.46 -7.26 -8.25
C LYS A 34 11.87 -7.84 -8.41
N SER A 35 12.46 -8.37 -7.36
CA SER A 35 13.81 -8.96 -7.39
C SER A 35 13.86 -10.22 -8.24
N LEU A 36 12.90 -11.14 -8.07
CA LEU A 36 12.75 -12.31 -8.92
C LEU A 36 12.49 -11.93 -10.38
N SER A 37 11.62 -10.94 -10.62
CA SER A 37 11.35 -10.45 -11.98
C SER A 37 12.60 -9.91 -12.67
N ARG A 38 13.42 -9.10 -11.99
CA ARG A 38 14.68 -8.57 -12.51
C ARG A 38 15.69 -9.69 -12.76
N TYR A 39 15.79 -10.64 -11.85
CA TYR A 39 16.64 -11.80 -11.98
C TYR A 39 16.27 -12.64 -13.22
N TYR A 40 14.97 -12.94 -13.41
CA TYR A 40 14.53 -13.71 -14.57
C TYR A 40 14.76 -12.96 -15.88
N LEU A 41 14.51 -11.64 -15.93
CA LEU A 41 14.82 -10.83 -17.10
C LEU A 41 16.31 -10.89 -17.44
N LYS A 42 17.19 -10.80 -16.45
CA LYS A 42 18.64 -10.85 -16.65
C LYS A 42 19.12 -12.22 -17.13
N LYS A 43 18.62 -13.32 -16.55
CA LYS A 43 19.09 -14.69 -16.84
C LYS A 43 18.42 -15.31 -18.06
N TYR A 44 17.12 -15.07 -18.26
CA TYR A 44 16.30 -15.76 -19.26
C TYR A 44 15.69 -14.83 -20.32
N GLY A 45 15.91 -13.50 -20.22
CA GLY A 45 15.36 -12.52 -21.16
C GLY A 45 13.84 -12.29 -21.04
N MET A 46 13.18 -12.95 -20.09
CA MET A 46 11.75 -12.78 -19.79
C MET A 46 11.47 -13.03 -18.31
N ILE A 47 10.38 -12.45 -17.80
CA ILE A 47 9.91 -12.75 -16.44
C ILE A 47 9.23 -14.12 -16.46
N LEU A 48 9.66 -15.01 -15.56
CA LEU A 48 9.08 -16.33 -15.39
C LEU A 48 7.97 -16.32 -14.32
N HIS A 49 7.12 -17.35 -14.36
CA HIS A 49 6.00 -17.47 -13.43
C HIS A 49 6.48 -17.50 -11.96
N HIS A 50 5.97 -16.57 -11.18
CA HIS A 50 6.10 -16.52 -9.73
C HIS A 50 4.88 -15.82 -9.12
N ASN A 51 4.56 -16.10 -7.86
CA ASN A 51 3.59 -15.38 -7.04
C ASN A 51 3.98 -15.55 -5.58
N VAL A 52 4.43 -14.47 -4.94
CA VAL A 52 4.98 -14.45 -3.58
C VAL A 52 4.12 -13.60 -2.65
N ASP A 53 2.81 -13.69 -2.83
CA ASP A 53 1.79 -12.85 -2.20
C ASP A 53 1.20 -13.47 -0.91
N LYS A 54 1.88 -14.46 -0.31
CA LYS A 54 1.43 -15.17 0.89
C LYS A 54 2.45 -15.00 2.01
N GLY A 55 2.45 -13.83 2.62
CA GLY A 55 3.28 -13.51 3.77
C GLY A 55 2.52 -13.57 5.10
N LEU A 56 3.24 -13.91 6.15
CA LEU A 56 2.83 -13.84 7.55
C LEU A 56 3.96 -13.23 8.36
N ILE A 57 3.64 -12.22 9.17
CA ILE A 57 4.48 -11.77 10.28
C ILE A 57 3.84 -12.30 11.55
N VAL A 58 4.65 -12.96 12.38
CA VAL A 58 4.34 -13.29 13.76
C VAL A 58 5.13 -12.33 14.64
N GLY A 59 4.41 -11.60 15.49
CA GLY A 59 5.00 -10.59 16.36
C GLY A 59 6.05 -11.18 17.30
N GLY A 60 7.11 -10.41 17.54
CA GLY A 60 8.11 -10.71 18.55
C GLY A 60 7.62 -10.37 19.96
N GLU A 61 8.56 -10.36 20.89
CA GLU A 61 8.37 -9.86 22.25
C GLU A 61 9.46 -8.83 22.54
N SER A 62 9.09 -7.71 23.16
CA SER A 62 10.03 -6.66 23.54
C SER A 62 9.76 -6.15 24.95
N GLU A 63 10.80 -5.56 25.53
CA GLU A 63 10.75 -4.82 26.80
C GLU A 63 11.18 -3.36 26.55
N PRO A 64 10.32 -2.52 25.95
CA PRO A 64 10.63 -1.12 25.73
C PRO A 64 10.78 -0.40 27.07
N LYS A 65 11.81 0.43 27.20
CA LYS A 65 12.02 1.25 28.39
C LYS A 65 12.59 2.60 28.04
N PHE A 66 12.35 3.58 28.90
CA PHE A 66 12.94 4.90 28.74
C PHE A 66 14.47 4.80 28.66
N GLY A 67 15.05 5.41 27.63
CA GLY A 67 16.49 5.38 27.35
C GLY A 67 16.97 4.16 26.56
N GLY A 68 16.09 3.23 26.20
CA GLY A 68 16.38 2.11 25.30
C GLY A 68 16.15 0.75 25.93
N GLY A 69 15.26 -0.03 25.33
CA GLY A 69 14.89 -1.40 25.68
C GLY A 69 15.52 -2.44 24.76
N VAL A 70 14.97 -3.66 24.80
CA VAL A 70 15.45 -4.80 24.03
C VAL A 70 14.29 -5.61 23.47
N LEU A 71 14.53 -6.31 22.36
CA LEU A 71 13.66 -7.40 21.93
C LEU A 71 14.09 -8.66 22.67
N THR A 72 13.17 -9.27 23.41
CA THR A 72 13.38 -10.54 24.10
C THR A 72 13.13 -11.73 23.18
N LYS A 73 12.31 -11.55 22.15
CA LYS A 73 12.05 -12.53 21.09
C LYS A 73 12.00 -11.84 19.72
N PRO A 74 12.74 -12.34 18.72
CA PRO A 74 12.74 -11.75 17.38
C PRO A 74 11.37 -11.93 16.71
N ILE A 75 11.09 -11.03 15.77
CA ILE A 75 9.93 -11.11 14.86
C ILE A 75 10.14 -12.30 13.92
N GLU A 76 9.12 -13.10 13.68
CA GLU A 76 9.21 -14.18 12.69
C GLU A 76 8.44 -13.80 11.42
N MET A 77 9.08 -13.95 10.27
CA MET A 77 8.51 -13.63 8.97
C MET A 77 8.52 -14.87 8.08
N TYR A 78 7.33 -15.30 7.67
CA TYR A 78 7.13 -16.45 6.78
C TYR A 78 6.62 -15.96 5.45
N ILE A 79 7.33 -16.27 4.36
CA ILE A 79 6.94 -15.89 3.01
C ILE A 79 6.80 -17.14 2.16
N ALA A 80 5.56 -17.50 1.89
CA ALA A 80 5.20 -18.60 1.01
C ALA A 80 4.85 -18.12 -0.39
N GLY A 81 5.01 -18.99 -1.38
CA GLY A 81 4.68 -18.62 -2.74
C GLY A 81 5.09 -19.64 -3.78
N ARG A 82 4.96 -19.21 -5.03
CA ARG A 82 5.38 -19.95 -6.21
C ARG A 82 6.52 -19.22 -6.90
N ALA A 83 7.52 -19.94 -7.37
CA ALA A 83 8.61 -19.42 -8.20
C ALA A 83 9.13 -20.50 -9.16
N TYR A 84 9.66 -20.09 -10.30
CA TYR A 84 10.43 -20.97 -11.17
C TYR A 84 11.88 -21.03 -10.69
N TYR A 85 12.47 -22.22 -10.64
CA TYR A 85 13.89 -22.36 -10.33
C TYR A 85 14.44 -23.65 -10.91
N GLU A 86 15.69 -23.60 -11.35
CA GLU A 86 16.50 -24.79 -11.63
C GLU A 86 17.08 -25.31 -10.32
N GLU A 87 17.69 -24.41 -9.54
CA GLU A 87 18.21 -24.64 -8.19
C GLU A 87 17.39 -23.85 -7.17
N GLU A 88 16.87 -24.53 -6.14
CA GLU A 88 15.94 -23.92 -5.18
C GLU A 88 16.61 -22.80 -4.35
N ASP A 89 17.85 -23.02 -3.92
CA ASP A 89 18.58 -22.07 -3.08
C ASP A 89 18.74 -20.70 -3.75
N GLU A 90 18.87 -20.65 -5.07
CA GLU A 90 19.06 -19.42 -5.84
C GLU A 90 17.89 -18.43 -5.65
N VAL A 91 16.64 -18.91 -5.76
CA VAL A 91 15.46 -18.03 -5.59
C VAL A 91 15.16 -17.75 -4.12
N HIS A 92 15.54 -18.67 -3.22
CA HIS A 92 15.40 -18.47 -1.79
C HIS A 92 16.36 -17.38 -1.28
N ASP A 93 17.59 -17.37 -1.76
CA ASP A 93 18.59 -16.37 -1.38
C ASP A 93 18.24 -14.99 -1.93
N ILE A 94 17.80 -14.90 -3.20
CA ILE A 94 17.26 -13.64 -3.77
C ILE A 94 16.12 -13.10 -2.91
N ALA A 95 15.21 -13.97 -2.46
CA ALA A 95 14.09 -13.55 -1.63
C ALA A 95 14.56 -13.06 -0.24
N LYS A 96 15.47 -13.78 0.42
CA LYS A 96 16.05 -13.36 1.72
C LYS A 96 16.78 -12.03 1.61
N GLU A 97 17.58 -11.83 0.57
CA GLU A 97 18.29 -10.57 0.35
C GLU A 97 17.33 -9.41 0.09
N ALA A 98 16.26 -9.64 -0.68
CA ALA A 98 15.23 -8.62 -0.92
C ALA A 98 14.57 -8.16 0.39
N VAL A 99 14.24 -9.09 1.29
CA VAL A 99 13.70 -8.75 2.63
C VAL A 99 14.69 -7.93 3.43
N LYS A 100 15.94 -8.42 3.59
CA LYS A 100 16.97 -7.75 4.39
C LYS A 100 17.25 -6.35 3.87
N LYS A 101 17.34 -6.20 2.54
CA LYS A 101 17.53 -4.91 1.88
C LYS A 101 16.37 -3.97 2.16
N TYR A 102 15.13 -4.42 1.96
CA TYR A 102 13.95 -3.59 2.20
C TYR A 102 13.92 -3.08 3.66
N ILE A 103 14.11 -3.96 4.64
CA ILE A 103 14.09 -3.56 6.05
C ILE A 103 15.22 -2.57 6.35
N SER A 104 16.45 -2.84 5.88
CA SER A 104 17.61 -1.97 6.13
C SER A 104 17.48 -0.58 5.49
N GLU A 105 16.77 -0.48 4.36
CA GLU A 105 16.56 0.79 3.65
C GLU A 105 15.41 1.61 4.20
N ASN A 106 14.43 0.98 4.88
CA ASN A 106 13.18 1.61 5.27
C ASN A 106 12.99 1.79 6.79
N PHE A 107 13.81 1.13 7.62
CA PHE A 107 13.76 1.26 9.07
C PHE A 107 15.08 1.76 9.64
N MET A 108 15.01 2.72 10.55
CA MET A 108 16.19 3.24 11.25
C MET A 108 16.62 2.35 12.42
N HIS A 109 15.67 1.67 13.09
CA HIS A 109 15.92 0.96 14.34
C HIS A 109 15.58 -0.53 14.32
N LEU A 110 15.05 -1.05 13.20
CA LEU A 110 14.80 -2.48 12.99
C LEU A 110 15.95 -3.12 12.20
N ASP A 111 16.71 -4.00 12.85
CA ASP A 111 17.82 -4.74 12.23
C ASP A 111 17.32 -6.12 11.76
N PRO A 112 17.32 -6.41 10.44
CA PRO A 112 16.77 -7.67 9.91
C PRO A 112 17.63 -8.90 10.23
N ILE A 113 18.85 -8.72 10.75
CA ILE A 113 19.73 -9.82 11.18
C ILE A 113 19.53 -10.11 12.66
N LYS A 114 19.39 -9.07 13.49
CA LYS A 114 19.29 -9.22 14.95
C LYS A 114 17.85 -9.38 15.44
N HIS A 115 16.90 -8.71 14.81
CA HIS A 115 15.54 -8.56 15.32
C HIS A 115 14.54 -9.46 14.60
N MET A 116 14.95 -10.20 13.57
CA MET A 116 14.04 -10.95 12.71
C MET A 116 14.57 -12.33 12.34
N ASN A 117 13.68 -13.32 12.31
CA ASN A 117 13.88 -14.62 11.68
C ASN A 117 13.07 -14.67 10.37
N ILE A 118 13.73 -14.93 9.24
CA ILE A 118 13.12 -14.89 7.91
C ILE A 118 13.08 -16.30 7.31
N TYR A 119 11.87 -16.80 7.06
CA TYR A 119 11.59 -18.13 6.51
C TYR A 119 11.00 -18.00 5.11
N ILE A 120 11.74 -18.45 4.10
CA ILE A 120 11.30 -18.47 2.71
C ILE A 120 10.81 -19.88 2.35
N LEU A 121 9.57 -19.97 1.88
CA LEU A 121 8.86 -21.20 1.57
C LEU A 121 8.34 -21.19 0.13
N LEU A 122 9.25 -20.92 -0.82
CA LEU A 122 8.93 -20.89 -2.26
C LEU A 122 8.95 -22.30 -2.84
N ARG A 123 7.93 -22.63 -3.63
CA ARG A 123 7.84 -23.92 -4.35
C ARG A 123 7.57 -23.69 -5.83
N ARG A 124 7.80 -24.70 -6.67
CA ARG A 124 7.39 -24.62 -8.08
C ARG A 124 5.88 -24.40 -8.22
N GLY A 125 5.51 -23.59 -9.21
CA GLY A 125 4.13 -23.39 -9.63
C GLY A 125 3.58 -24.56 -10.43
N ALA A 126 2.26 -24.63 -10.58
CA ALA A 126 1.63 -25.61 -11.48
C ALA A 126 2.06 -25.33 -12.93
N SER A 127 2.37 -26.39 -13.68
CA SER A 127 2.81 -26.31 -15.09
C SER A 127 1.78 -25.59 -15.97
N GLU A 128 0.49 -25.80 -15.72
CA GLU A 128 -0.60 -25.12 -16.42
C GLU A 128 -0.54 -23.60 -16.28
N LEU A 129 -0.36 -23.08 -15.06
CA LEU A 129 -0.25 -21.64 -14.80
C LEU A 129 1.04 -21.04 -15.36
N ALA A 130 2.14 -21.80 -15.32
CA ALA A 130 3.38 -21.39 -15.96
C ALA A 130 3.23 -21.28 -17.48
N SER A 131 2.44 -22.17 -18.09
CA SER A 131 2.21 -22.19 -19.54
C SER A 131 1.42 -20.98 -20.08
N LEU A 132 0.79 -20.20 -19.20
CA LEU A 132 0.06 -18.96 -19.55
C LEU A 132 1.00 -17.79 -19.89
N ILE A 133 2.28 -17.90 -19.52
CA ILE A 133 3.31 -16.92 -19.86
C ILE A 133 4.19 -17.51 -20.96
N LYS A 134 4.09 -16.96 -22.17
CA LYS A 134 4.91 -17.40 -23.33
C LYS A 134 5.63 -16.21 -23.94
N ALA A 135 6.91 -16.40 -24.24
CA ALA A 135 7.71 -15.39 -24.93
C ALA A 135 7.03 -14.94 -26.24
N GLY A 136 7.02 -13.63 -26.49
CA GLY A 136 6.50 -13.04 -27.73
C GLY A 136 4.97 -13.04 -27.89
N LYS A 137 4.19 -13.53 -26.91
CA LYS A 137 2.72 -13.52 -26.95
C LYS A 137 2.11 -12.58 -25.91
N ILE A 138 0.87 -12.14 -26.14
CA ILE A 138 0.08 -11.46 -25.10
C ILE A 138 -0.10 -12.46 -23.95
N PRO A 139 0.25 -12.11 -22.70
CA PRO A 139 0.06 -13.02 -21.58
C PRO A 139 -1.43 -13.31 -21.36
N LEU A 140 -1.73 -14.55 -21.00
CA LEU A 140 -3.08 -14.96 -20.63
C LEU A 140 -3.27 -14.75 -19.12
N SER A 141 -4.44 -14.26 -18.75
CA SER A 141 -4.84 -14.03 -17.36
C SER A 141 -4.63 -15.31 -16.54
N ASN A 142 -3.95 -15.17 -15.41
CA ASN A 142 -3.69 -16.28 -14.49
C ASN A 142 -4.94 -16.70 -13.70
N ASP A 143 -5.95 -15.84 -13.62
CA ASP A 143 -7.11 -16.00 -12.75
C ASP A 143 -8.36 -15.30 -13.32
N THR A 144 -9.51 -15.52 -12.68
CA THR A 144 -10.75 -14.75 -12.86
C THR A 144 -10.91 -13.80 -11.67
N SER A 145 -10.18 -12.69 -11.70
CA SER A 145 -10.18 -11.64 -10.68
C SER A 145 -10.65 -10.29 -11.22
N PHE A 146 -10.84 -9.32 -10.32
CA PHE A 146 -11.22 -7.95 -10.67
C PHE A 146 -10.31 -6.89 -10.03
N GLY A 147 -10.06 -5.83 -10.79
CA GLY A 147 -9.39 -4.62 -10.33
C GLY A 147 -10.38 -3.47 -10.15
N VAL A 148 -10.13 -2.62 -9.16
CA VAL A 148 -10.96 -1.43 -8.89
C VAL A 148 -10.07 -0.22 -8.67
N GLY A 149 -10.41 0.89 -9.34
CA GLY A 149 -9.75 2.18 -9.18
C GLY A 149 -10.76 3.32 -9.13
N TYR A 150 -10.37 4.43 -8.52
CA TYR A 150 -11.16 5.66 -8.53
C TYR A 150 -10.26 6.88 -8.43
N TYR A 151 -10.77 8.01 -8.91
CA TYR A 151 -10.11 9.31 -8.80
C TYR A 151 -11.17 10.43 -8.92
N PRO A 152 -10.99 11.60 -8.28
CA PRO A 152 -9.89 11.98 -7.39
C PRO A 152 -10.06 11.40 -5.98
N TYR A 153 -9.00 11.54 -5.18
CA TYR A 153 -9.15 11.48 -3.73
C TYR A 153 -10.11 12.57 -3.24
N SER A 154 -10.89 12.26 -2.21
CA SER A 154 -11.58 13.27 -1.41
C SER A 154 -10.55 14.04 -0.56
N PRO A 155 -10.94 15.18 0.03
CA PRO A 155 -10.09 15.90 0.97
C PRO A 155 -9.63 15.03 2.16
N LEU A 156 -10.51 14.17 2.69
CA LEU A 156 -10.16 13.28 3.79
C LEU A 156 -9.20 12.16 3.35
N GLU A 157 -9.41 11.59 2.16
CA GLU A 157 -8.54 10.58 1.59
C GLU A 157 -7.13 11.13 1.38
N LYS A 158 -7.04 12.32 0.77
CA LYS A 158 -5.79 13.02 0.49
C LYS A 158 -5.03 13.32 1.78
N ILE A 159 -5.65 13.98 2.77
CA ILE A 159 -4.96 14.38 3.99
C ILE A 159 -4.46 13.18 4.81
N VAL A 160 -5.24 12.08 4.86
CA VAL A 160 -4.82 10.85 5.57
C VAL A 160 -3.61 10.21 4.91
N LEU A 161 -3.59 10.15 3.57
CA LEU A 161 -2.45 9.65 2.79
C LEU A 161 -1.21 10.52 3.00
N GLU A 162 -1.39 11.84 2.96
CA GLU A 162 -0.28 12.79 2.97
C GLU A 162 0.33 12.97 4.37
N ILE A 163 -0.45 12.95 5.45
CA ILE A 163 0.09 13.00 6.82
C ILE A 163 1.00 11.79 7.08
N GLU A 164 0.57 10.59 6.70
CA GLU A 164 1.40 9.38 6.90
C GLU A 164 2.71 9.50 6.11
N LYS A 165 2.64 9.90 4.83
CA LYS A 165 3.83 10.10 3.99
C LYS A 165 4.74 11.20 4.52
N PHE A 166 4.17 12.26 5.07
CA PHE A 166 4.92 13.36 5.68
C PHE A 166 5.70 12.86 6.89
N LEU A 167 5.03 12.20 7.84
CA LEU A 167 5.66 11.68 9.06
C LEU A 167 6.65 10.54 8.80
N ASN A 168 6.44 9.76 7.73
CA ASN A 168 7.36 8.74 7.24
C ASN A 168 8.34 9.22 6.17
N SER A 169 8.40 10.53 5.90
CA SER A 169 9.40 11.08 4.99
C SER A 169 10.79 11.03 5.62
N ARG A 170 11.81 10.77 4.79
CA ARG A 170 13.21 10.72 5.22
C ARG A 170 13.62 11.96 6.02
N ARG A 171 13.24 13.15 5.56
CA ARG A 171 13.51 14.43 6.24
C ARG A 171 12.95 14.44 7.67
N ILE A 172 11.68 14.04 7.83
CA ILE A 172 11.04 14.03 9.16
C ILE A 172 11.67 12.96 10.06
N LYS A 173 12.06 11.80 9.53
CA LYS A 173 12.76 10.78 10.33
C LYS A 173 14.16 11.19 10.77
N GLU A 174 14.89 11.91 9.93
CA GLU A 174 16.22 12.43 10.29
C GLU A 174 16.13 13.55 11.34
N GLU A 175 15.14 14.43 11.22
CA GLU A 175 14.92 15.54 12.17
C GLU A 175 14.31 15.08 13.50
N PHE A 176 13.38 14.12 13.44
CA PHE A 176 12.62 13.61 14.58
C PHE A 176 12.75 12.07 14.69
N PRO A 177 13.95 11.56 15.03
CA PRO A 177 14.25 10.12 14.98
C PRO A 177 13.49 9.29 16.03
N TYR A 178 12.79 9.94 16.97
CA TYR A 178 11.90 9.28 17.92
C TYR A 178 10.55 8.88 17.32
N ILE A 179 10.19 9.39 16.14
CA ILE A 179 8.96 8.99 15.44
C ILE A 179 9.24 7.64 14.75
N GLY A 180 8.69 6.55 15.27
CA GLY A 180 8.77 5.23 14.66
C GLY A 180 8.04 5.18 13.32
N GLU A 181 8.43 4.24 12.47
CA GLU A 181 7.86 4.05 11.13
C GLU A 181 6.41 3.55 11.17
N ASP A 182 5.99 2.89 12.26
CA ASP A 182 4.63 2.42 12.45
C ASP A 182 3.68 3.54 12.82
N ILE A 183 2.98 3.99 11.80
CA ILE A 183 2.00 5.06 11.84
C ILE A 183 0.71 4.55 11.21
N LYS A 184 -0.35 4.47 12.00
CA LYS A 184 -1.70 4.20 11.50
C LYS A 184 -2.57 5.43 11.69
N ILE A 185 -3.24 5.85 10.61
CA ILE A 185 -4.10 7.02 10.61
C ILE A 185 -5.52 6.59 10.22
N ALA A 186 -6.47 6.87 11.10
CA ALA A 186 -7.90 6.71 10.83
C ALA A 186 -8.58 8.07 10.83
N GLY A 187 -9.25 8.40 9.73
CA GLY A 187 -10.03 9.61 9.54
C GLY A 187 -11.53 9.32 9.56
N LEU A 188 -12.27 10.08 10.37
CA LEU A 188 -13.72 10.13 10.36
C LEU A 188 -14.17 11.55 10.06
N ARG A 189 -14.93 11.74 8.99
CA ARG A 189 -15.61 13.00 8.69
C ARG A 189 -17.11 12.85 8.86
N ILE A 190 -17.71 13.75 9.66
CA ILE A 190 -19.16 13.94 9.76
C ILE A 190 -19.48 15.36 9.33
N ASN A 191 -20.08 15.52 8.15
CA ASN A 191 -20.26 16.79 7.45
C ASN A 191 -18.90 17.51 7.28
N LYS A 192 -18.71 18.64 7.99
CA LYS A 192 -17.48 19.44 8.01
C LYS A 192 -16.61 19.21 9.25
N LYS A 193 -16.98 18.30 10.15
CA LYS A 193 -16.18 17.97 11.34
C LYS A 193 -15.33 16.74 11.03
N VAL A 194 -14.03 16.83 11.27
CA VAL A 194 -13.09 15.72 11.05
C VAL A 194 -12.44 15.33 12.37
N ASN A 195 -12.42 14.04 12.65
CA ASN A 195 -11.58 13.45 13.69
C ASN A 195 -10.49 12.62 13.01
N LEU A 196 -9.22 12.96 13.24
CA LEU A 196 -8.07 12.17 12.83
C LEU A 196 -7.49 11.48 14.07
N THR A 197 -7.41 10.15 14.03
CA THR A 197 -6.79 9.35 15.10
C THR A 197 -5.50 8.75 14.56
N LEU A 198 -4.38 9.12 15.18
CA LEU A 198 -3.04 8.71 14.82
C LEU A 198 -2.53 7.75 15.91
N ALA A 199 -2.17 6.53 15.53
CA ALA A 199 -1.38 5.63 16.35
C ALA A 199 0.04 5.64 15.80
N ILE A 200 0.98 6.13 16.59
CA ILE A 200 2.37 6.36 16.19
C ILE A 200 3.26 5.71 17.25
N ALA A 201 4.05 4.73 16.82
CA ALA A 201 5.12 4.16 17.62
C ALA A 201 6.16 5.24 17.97
N ILE A 202 6.55 5.32 19.23
CA ILE A 202 7.65 6.21 19.69
C ILE A 202 8.86 5.35 20.05
N VAL A 203 10.02 5.69 19.50
CA VAL A 203 11.26 4.92 19.70
C VAL A 203 11.90 5.26 21.05
N ASP A 204 12.10 4.23 21.86
CA ASP A 204 12.32 4.33 23.30
C ASP A 204 13.66 4.94 23.73
N ARG A 205 14.72 4.72 22.93
CA ARG A 205 16.07 5.25 23.17
C ARG A 205 16.14 6.77 23.18
N TYR A 206 15.14 7.44 22.61
CA TYR A 206 15.06 8.91 22.57
C TYR A 206 14.14 9.49 23.66
N VAL A 207 13.62 8.64 24.56
CA VAL A 207 12.65 9.06 25.58
C VAL A 207 13.18 8.71 26.97
N ASN A 208 13.52 9.71 27.78
CA ASN A 208 14.08 9.52 29.12
C ASN A 208 13.02 9.43 30.23
N GLY A 209 11.75 9.64 29.91
CA GLY A 209 10.67 9.55 30.88
C GLY A 209 9.31 9.99 30.36
N ILE A 210 8.27 9.84 31.20
CA ILE A 210 6.89 10.13 30.83
C ILE A 210 6.65 11.60 30.45
N ARG A 211 7.38 12.53 31.06
CA ARG A 211 7.29 13.96 30.73
C ARG A 211 7.80 14.23 29.31
N GLU A 212 8.89 13.56 28.92
CA GLU A 212 9.45 13.66 27.58
C GLU A 212 8.54 13.01 26.54
N TYR A 213 7.98 11.83 26.83
CA TYR A 213 6.97 11.19 25.98
C TYR A 213 5.78 12.12 25.70
N VAL A 214 5.24 12.79 26.73
CA VAL A 214 4.14 13.76 26.56
C VAL A 214 4.57 14.98 25.73
N ARG A 215 5.82 15.45 25.88
CA ARG A 215 6.37 16.54 25.07
C ARG A 215 6.47 16.13 23.61
N ILE A 216 7.03 14.95 23.32
CA ILE A 216 7.14 14.38 21.99
C ILE A 216 5.76 14.24 21.33
N LYS A 217 4.75 13.73 22.04
CA LYS A 217 3.38 13.67 21.52
C LYS A 217 2.85 15.05 21.12
N LYS A 218 3.09 16.08 21.93
CA LYS A 218 2.67 17.45 21.60
C LYS A 218 3.41 18.01 20.40
N GLU A 219 4.70 17.75 20.29
CA GLU A 219 5.51 18.16 19.15
C GLU A 219 5.02 17.52 17.84
N ILE A 220 4.76 16.21 17.85
CA ILE A 220 4.18 15.51 16.69
C ILE A 220 2.80 16.06 16.35
N LEU A 221 1.94 16.29 17.35
CA LEU A 221 0.62 16.91 17.12
C LEU A 221 0.76 18.27 16.47
N ASN A 222 1.67 19.13 16.94
CA ASN A 222 1.93 20.44 16.34
C ASN A 222 2.40 20.30 14.88
N LEU A 223 3.31 19.36 14.58
CA LEU A 223 3.76 19.11 13.20
C LEU A 223 2.60 18.74 12.28
N VAL A 224 1.68 17.89 12.75
CA VAL A 224 0.50 17.48 11.96
C VAL A 224 -0.52 18.63 11.85
N GLU A 225 -0.73 19.40 12.92
CA GLU A 225 -1.60 20.58 12.87
C GLU A 225 -1.06 21.61 11.88
N ASP A 226 0.25 21.87 11.90
CA ASP A 226 0.93 22.76 10.95
C ASP A 226 0.81 22.24 9.53
N PHE A 227 0.98 20.92 9.31
CA PHE A 227 0.78 20.29 8.01
C PHE A 227 -0.64 20.54 7.48
N ILE A 228 -1.66 20.30 8.31
CA ILE A 228 -3.07 20.48 7.93
C ILE A 228 -3.40 21.94 7.65
N ARG A 229 -2.88 22.89 8.45
CA ARG A 229 -3.11 24.33 8.24
C ARG A 229 -2.53 24.86 6.92
N ASN A 230 -1.63 24.11 6.29
CA ASN A 230 -1.06 24.46 4.99
C ASN A 230 -1.79 23.77 3.81
N ASP A 231 -2.86 23.00 4.06
CA ASP A 231 -3.70 22.41 3.01
C ASP A 231 -5.00 23.22 2.83
N GLU A 232 -5.02 24.06 1.78
CA GLU A 232 -6.15 24.94 1.45
C GLU A 232 -7.47 24.18 1.19
N GLU A 233 -7.41 22.95 0.68
CA GLU A 233 -8.60 22.12 0.47
C GLU A 233 -9.21 21.66 1.81
N PHE A 234 -8.38 21.62 2.85
CA PHE A 234 -8.79 21.20 4.18
C PHE A 234 -9.29 22.32 5.09
N ASP A 235 -9.11 23.60 4.72
CA ASP A 235 -9.52 24.78 5.50
C ASP A 235 -11.02 24.84 5.80
N GLU A 236 -11.85 24.23 4.95
CA GLU A 236 -13.30 24.23 5.16
C GLU A 236 -13.76 23.24 6.25
N TYR A 237 -12.85 22.43 6.79
CA TYR A 237 -13.11 21.41 7.80
C TYR A 237 -12.64 21.85 9.19
N LYS A 238 -13.47 21.58 10.20
CA LYS A 238 -13.05 21.67 11.60
C LYS A 238 -12.45 20.34 12.02
N SER A 239 -11.13 20.26 12.04
CA SER A 239 -10.39 19.06 12.42
C SER A 239 -10.10 19.00 13.92
N LYS A 240 -10.05 17.78 14.45
CA LYS A 240 -9.52 17.45 15.76
C LYS A 240 -8.61 16.23 15.62
N ILE A 241 -7.40 16.35 16.15
CA ILE A 241 -6.38 15.32 16.07
C ILE A 241 -6.27 14.63 17.43
N PHE A 242 -6.19 13.32 17.40
CA PHE A 242 -5.98 12.46 18.56
C PHE A 242 -4.76 11.59 18.29
N MET A 243 -3.86 11.48 19.26
CA MET A 243 -2.65 10.66 19.12
C MET A 243 -2.54 9.67 20.26
N ASN A 244 -2.25 8.40 19.94
CA ASN A 244 -2.06 7.28 20.87
C ASN A 244 -3.13 7.28 21.97
N THR A 245 -4.39 7.14 21.56
CA THR A 245 -5.57 7.26 22.44
C THR A 245 -5.70 6.14 23.47
N ALA A 246 -4.98 5.03 23.27
CA ALA A 246 -4.89 3.93 24.22
C ALA A 246 -3.95 4.20 25.40
N ASP A 247 -3.15 5.28 25.35
CA ASP A 247 -2.19 5.60 26.40
C ASP A 247 -2.85 5.82 27.76
N ASN A 248 -2.28 5.22 28.80
CA ASN A 248 -2.53 5.54 30.19
C ASN A 248 -1.24 6.02 30.87
N LEU A 249 -1.11 7.33 31.00
CA LEU A 249 0.09 7.97 31.58
C LEU A 249 0.30 7.65 33.06
N LYS A 250 -0.76 7.29 33.80
CA LYS A 250 -0.66 6.94 35.23
C LYS A 250 -0.02 5.57 35.42
N THR A 251 -0.43 4.59 34.61
CA THR A 251 0.13 3.24 34.64
C THR A 251 1.36 3.09 33.74
N LYS A 252 1.74 4.14 33.00
CA LYS A 252 2.79 4.13 31.98
C LYS A 252 2.56 3.08 30.89
N ASN A 253 1.31 2.73 30.63
CA ASN A 253 0.96 1.97 29.45
C ASN A 253 0.91 2.96 28.29
N ILE A 254 1.98 3.03 27.50
CA ILE A 254 2.18 4.02 26.44
C ILE A 254 2.73 3.32 25.20
N TYR A 255 2.47 3.90 24.02
CA TYR A 255 2.97 3.32 22.76
C TYR A 255 4.46 3.61 22.54
N LEU A 256 5.30 2.87 23.25
CA LEU A 256 6.76 2.95 23.22
C LEU A 256 7.32 1.67 22.59
N THR A 257 8.29 1.79 21.68
CA THR A 257 8.88 0.68 20.90
C THR A 257 10.41 0.77 20.90
N VAL A 258 11.10 -0.36 20.76
CA VAL A 258 12.56 -0.43 20.59
C VAL A 258 12.96 -0.13 19.14
N THR A 259 12.15 -0.59 18.17
CA THR A 259 12.48 -0.65 16.75
C THR A 259 11.63 0.25 15.86
N GLY A 260 10.61 0.92 16.41
CA GLY A 260 9.72 1.79 15.65
C GLY A 260 8.51 1.09 15.01
N THR A 261 8.30 -0.21 15.28
CA THR A 261 7.14 -0.99 14.80
C THR A 261 6.46 -1.79 15.91
N SER A 262 5.13 -1.95 15.87
CA SER A 262 4.44 -2.84 16.81
C SER A 262 4.68 -4.33 16.55
N ALA A 263 5.29 -4.70 15.41
CA ALA A 263 5.66 -6.08 15.13
C ALA A 263 6.57 -6.66 16.24
N GLU A 264 7.32 -5.83 16.96
CA GLU A 264 8.18 -6.28 18.06
C GLU A 264 7.42 -6.74 19.32
N MET A 265 6.12 -6.44 19.44
CA MET A 265 5.34 -6.60 20.68
C MET A 265 4.00 -7.32 20.46
N GLY A 266 3.97 -8.26 19.52
CA GLY A 266 2.85 -9.21 19.34
C GLY A 266 1.78 -8.83 18.31
N ASP A 267 1.97 -7.77 17.52
CA ASP A 267 1.08 -7.51 16.38
C ASP A 267 1.50 -8.36 15.15
N ASP A 268 0.61 -9.27 14.77
CA ASP A 268 0.75 -10.13 13.60
C ASP A 268 0.22 -9.44 12.32
N ALA A 269 0.62 -9.97 11.14
CA ALA A 269 0.15 -9.45 9.86
C ALA A 269 0.12 -10.46 8.72
N ASN A 270 -0.68 -10.17 7.70
CA ASN A 270 -0.71 -10.94 6.46
C ASN A 270 -0.75 -10.04 5.21
N THR A 271 -0.15 -10.51 4.12
CA THR A 271 -0.23 -9.84 2.81
C THR A 271 -1.69 -9.61 2.42
N GLY A 272 -2.00 -8.41 1.93
CA GLY A 272 -3.33 -8.02 1.47
C GLY A 272 -4.28 -7.57 2.57
N ARG A 273 -3.86 -7.52 3.84
CA ARG A 273 -4.64 -6.98 4.96
C ARG A 273 -4.41 -5.48 5.21
N GLY A 274 -3.49 -4.90 4.43
CA GLY A 274 -3.18 -3.49 4.41
C GLY A 274 -4.05 -2.67 3.47
N ASN A 275 -3.46 -1.61 2.93
CA ASN A 275 -4.15 -0.66 2.08
C ASN A 275 -4.42 -1.23 0.67
N ARG A 276 -5.20 -0.51 -0.15
CA ARG A 276 -5.41 -0.85 -1.57
C ARG A 276 -4.37 -0.15 -2.45
N VAL A 277 -4.40 -0.37 -3.76
CA VAL A 277 -3.46 0.23 -4.75
C VAL A 277 -3.34 1.75 -4.68
N ASN A 278 -4.35 2.41 -4.15
CA ASN A 278 -4.38 3.86 -3.93
C ASN A 278 -3.73 4.30 -2.59
N GLY A 279 -3.19 3.36 -1.82
CA GLY A 279 -2.59 3.60 -0.51
C GLY A 279 -3.57 3.79 0.64
N LEU A 280 -4.87 3.50 0.46
CA LEU A 280 -5.89 3.73 1.48
C LEU A 280 -6.84 2.54 1.64
N ILE A 281 -7.55 2.51 2.76
CA ILE A 281 -8.73 1.70 3.01
C ILE A 281 -9.93 2.65 3.07
N THR A 282 -10.85 2.54 2.10
CA THR A 282 -11.92 3.53 1.89
C THR A 282 -13.29 2.87 1.79
N PRO A 283 -13.94 2.57 2.93
CA PRO A 283 -15.27 1.93 2.97
C PRO A 283 -16.36 2.70 2.21
N ASN A 284 -16.19 4.01 2.02
CA ASN A 284 -17.10 4.85 1.25
C ASN A 284 -16.92 4.73 -0.27
N ARG A 285 -15.90 4.02 -0.76
CA ARG A 285 -15.56 3.77 -2.16
C ARG A 285 -15.79 2.30 -2.52
N PHE A 286 -15.50 1.94 -3.76
CA PHE A 286 -15.40 0.53 -4.15
C PHE A 286 -13.95 0.07 -4.02
N MET A 287 -13.74 -1.16 -3.57
CA MET A 287 -12.41 -1.74 -3.39
C MET A 287 -12.37 -3.16 -3.97
N SER A 288 -11.18 -3.57 -4.42
CA SER A 288 -10.87 -4.98 -4.65
C SER A 288 -10.24 -5.59 -3.39
N LEU A 289 -10.61 -6.84 -3.10
CA LEU A 289 -9.98 -7.61 -2.02
C LEU A 289 -8.69 -8.30 -2.47
N GLU A 290 -8.36 -8.25 -3.75
CA GLU A 290 -7.09 -8.74 -4.29
C GLU A 290 -5.92 -8.06 -3.58
N ALA A 291 -5.07 -8.85 -2.94
CA ALA A 291 -3.74 -8.41 -2.52
C ALA A 291 -2.93 -8.10 -3.78
N VAL A 292 -2.33 -6.92 -3.91
CA VAL A 292 -1.52 -6.56 -5.09
C VAL A 292 -0.06 -6.98 -4.90
N ALA A 293 0.45 -6.82 -3.67
CA ALA A 293 1.81 -7.15 -3.29
C ALA A 293 2.21 -8.60 -3.63
N GLY A 294 3.41 -8.77 -4.18
CA GLY A 294 4.02 -10.10 -4.39
C GLY A 294 3.53 -10.87 -5.61
N LYS A 295 2.45 -10.43 -6.26
CA LYS A 295 2.00 -11.02 -7.53
C LYS A 295 2.92 -10.63 -8.68
N ASN A 296 3.07 -11.51 -9.67
CA ASN A 296 3.88 -11.17 -10.84
C ASN A 296 3.25 -10.02 -11.63
N PRO A 297 4.07 -9.11 -12.20
CA PRO A 297 3.56 -7.96 -12.93
C PRO A 297 3.17 -8.26 -14.39
N ILE A 298 3.24 -9.51 -14.85
CA ILE A 298 3.05 -9.89 -16.26
C ILE A 298 1.62 -10.31 -16.59
N ASN A 299 1.07 -11.28 -15.84
CA ASN A 299 -0.24 -11.83 -16.15
C ASN A 299 -1.16 -11.94 -14.93
N HIS A 300 -0.71 -11.51 -13.74
CA HIS A 300 -1.57 -11.52 -12.58
C HIS A 300 -2.54 -10.34 -12.57
N VAL A 301 -3.75 -10.59 -13.06
CA VAL A 301 -4.81 -9.57 -13.21
C VAL A 301 -5.25 -8.93 -11.89
N GLY A 302 -5.23 -9.68 -10.78
CA GLY A 302 -5.42 -9.10 -9.44
C GLY A 302 -4.46 -7.95 -9.11
N LYS A 303 -3.24 -7.94 -9.65
CA LYS A 303 -2.30 -6.80 -9.55
C LYS A 303 -2.50 -5.82 -10.68
N ILE A 304 -2.40 -6.31 -11.92
CA ILE A 304 -2.36 -5.49 -13.12
C ILE A 304 -3.63 -4.65 -13.27
N TYR A 305 -4.81 -5.25 -13.08
CA TYR A 305 -6.07 -4.54 -13.24
C TYR A 305 -6.36 -3.57 -12.09
N ASN A 306 -5.82 -3.78 -10.89
CA ASN A 306 -5.94 -2.77 -9.83
C ASN A 306 -5.10 -1.53 -10.16
N VAL A 307 -3.86 -1.71 -10.60
CA VAL A 307 -3.00 -0.59 -11.05
C VAL A 307 -3.63 0.12 -12.25
N LEU A 308 -4.02 -0.63 -13.28
CA LEU A 308 -4.60 -0.09 -14.51
C LEU A 308 -5.95 0.60 -14.25
N ALA A 309 -6.82 0.05 -13.40
CA ALA A 309 -8.09 0.69 -13.07
C ALA A 309 -7.86 2.04 -12.37
N PHE A 310 -6.89 2.13 -11.47
CA PHE A 310 -6.55 3.38 -10.80
C PHE A 310 -5.99 4.40 -11.80
N GLU A 311 -5.06 3.99 -12.65
CA GLU A 311 -4.49 4.84 -13.70
C GLU A 311 -5.55 5.35 -14.68
N ILE A 312 -6.40 4.48 -15.21
CA ILE A 312 -7.50 4.86 -16.12
C ILE A 312 -8.44 5.84 -15.42
N SER A 313 -8.81 5.57 -14.16
CA SER A 313 -9.70 6.46 -13.42
C SER A 313 -9.11 7.86 -13.25
N LYS A 314 -7.79 7.94 -13.00
CA LYS A 314 -7.03 9.19 -12.90
C LYS A 314 -6.95 9.89 -14.24
N LYS A 315 -6.62 9.18 -15.32
CA LYS A 315 -6.53 9.74 -16.68
C LYS A 315 -7.88 10.31 -17.14
N ILE A 316 -8.98 9.56 -16.97
CA ILE A 316 -10.33 10.06 -17.28
C ILE A 316 -10.64 11.33 -16.50
N TYR A 317 -10.37 11.36 -15.19
CA TYR A 317 -10.66 12.54 -14.38
C TYR A 317 -9.81 13.74 -14.81
N LEU A 318 -8.52 13.56 -15.08
CA LEU A 318 -7.63 14.66 -15.46
C LEU A 318 -7.98 15.24 -16.83
N GLU A 319 -8.35 14.41 -17.81
CA GLU A 319 -8.75 14.88 -19.15
C GLU A 319 -10.16 15.50 -19.16
N LEU A 320 -11.03 15.11 -18.21
CA LEU A 320 -12.45 15.48 -18.20
C LEU A 320 -12.89 16.16 -16.89
N SER A 321 -11.95 16.81 -16.20
CA SER A 321 -12.17 17.38 -14.85
C SER A 321 -13.26 18.44 -14.83
N ASP A 322 -13.48 19.16 -15.93
CA ASP A 322 -14.53 20.17 -16.05
C ASP A 322 -15.94 19.56 -16.07
N TYR A 323 -16.02 18.27 -16.37
CA TYR A 323 -17.27 17.56 -16.59
C TYR A 323 -17.56 16.49 -15.54
N ILE A 324 -16.54 15.98 -14.85
CA ILE A 324 -16.69 14.88 -13.90
C ILE A 324 -16.22 15.31 -12.51
N GLU A 325 -16.99 14.95 -11.48
CA GLU A 325 -16.57 15.10 -10.08
C GLU A 325 -15.85 13.86 -9.54
N GLU A 326 -16.22 12.66 -9.99
CA GLU A 326 -15.58 11.40 -9.58
C GLU A 326 -15.67 10.35 -10.69
N VAL A 327 -14.65 9.51 -10.81
CA VAL A 327 -14.58 8.36 -11.71
C VAL A 327 -14.30 7.10 -10.90
N TYR A 328 -14.95 6.00 -11.26
CA TYR A 328 -14.68 4.65 -10.77
C TYR A 328 -14.51 3.73 -11.97
N VAL A 329 -13.48 2.91 -11.95
CA VAL A 329 -13.19 1.91 -12.98
C VAL A 329 -13.17 0.54 -12.34
N ARG A 330 -13.86 -0.42 -12.95
CA ARG A 330 -13.79 -1.84 -12.59
C ARG A 330 -13.46 -2.67 -13.81
N ILE A 331 -12.51 -3.57 -13.68
CA ILE A 331 -12.06 -4.43 -14.77
C ILE A 331 -12.18 -5.88 -14.29
N LEU A 332 -12.90 -6.72 -15.03
CA LEU A 332 -13.07 -8.15 -14.72
C LEU A 332 -12.38 -9.00 -15.78
N SER A 333 -11.46 -9.85 -15.35
CA SER A 333 -10.77 -10.82 -16.20
C SER A 333 -11.55 -12.14 -16.32
N ARG A 334 -11.09 -13.02 -17.21
CA ARG A 334 -11.43 -14.45 -17.23
C ARG A 334 -10.12 -15.23 -17.35
N ILE A 335 -9.92 -16.25 -16.53
CA ILE A 335 -8.71 -17.08 -16.58
C ILE A 335 -8.51 -17.66 -17.99
N GLY A 336 -7.27 -17.64 -18.48
CA GLY A 336 -6.90 -18.14 -19.81
C GLY A 336 -7.24 -17.21 -20.99
N TYR A 337 -7.85 -16.04 -20.74
CA TYR A 337 -8.07 -15.01 -21.78
C TYR A 337 -6.93 -13.99 -21.78
N GLU A 338 -6.69 -13.34 -22.92
CA GLU A 338 -5.69 -12.28 -23.02
C GLU A 338 -5.96 -11.16 -22.02
N ILE A 339 -4.92 -10.70 -21.32
CA ILE A 339 -5.06 -9.62 -20.33
C ILE A 339 -5.51 -8.29 -20.96
N THR A 340 -5.34 -8.11 -22.27
CA THR A 340 -5.83 -6.97 -23.06
C THR A 340 -7.31 -7.06 -23.40
N ASN A 341 -7.96 -8.21 -23.19
CA ASN A 341 -9.36 -8.45 -23.51
C ASN A 341 -10.17 -8.89 -22.27
N PRO A 342 -10.39 -7.97 -21.30
CA PRO A 342 -11.21 -8.28 -20.13
C PRO A 342 -12.66 -8.58 -20.52
N GLN A 343 -13.38 -9.31 -19.65
CA GLN A 343 -14.81 -9.55 -19.84
C GLN A 343 -15.63 -8.26 -19.85
N ILE A 344 -15.22 -7.29 -19.03
CA ILE A 344 -15.83 -5.97 -18.96
C ILE A 344 -14.84 -4.94 -18.39
N VAL A 345 -14.89 -3.74 -18.95
CA VAL A 345 -14.38 -2.51 -18.34
C VAL A 345 -15.59 -1.63 -18.01
N ASN A 346 -15.94 -1.53 -16.74
CA ASN A 346 -17.06 -0.72 -16.28
C ASN A 346 -16.55 0.62 -15.73
N VAL A 347 -16.87 1.71 -16.44
CA VAL A 347 -16.62 3.08 -15.98
C VAL A 347 -17.90 3.67 -15.42
N MET A 348 -17.86 4.09 -14.17
CA MET A 348 -18.91 4.88 -13.52
C MET A 348 -18.36 6.27 -13.22
N TYR A 349 -19.16 7.31 -13.45
CA TYR A 349 -18.74 8.66 -13.12
C TYR A 349 -19.89 9.47 -12.51
N VAL A 350 -19.53 10.49 -11.73
CA VAL A 350 -20.47 11.48 -11.21
C VAL A 350 -20.33 12.77 -12.03
N PRO A 351 -21.32 13.14 -12.85
CA PRO A 351 -21.21 14.31 -13.72
C PRO A 351 -21.36 15.62 -12.95
N LYS A 352 -20.66 16.67 -13.41
CA LYS A 352 -20.94 18.08 -13.11
C LYS A 352 -22.20 18.52 -13.88
N LYS A 353 -22.75 19.71 -13.57
CA LYS A 353 -24.04 20.17 -14.15
C LYS A 353 -23.95 20.33 -15.70
N ASN A 354 -25.06 20.03 -16.40
CA ASN A 354 -25.31 20.29 -17.83
C ASN A 354 -24.30 19.74 -18.85
N ILE A 355 -24.19 18.42 -19.02
CA ILE A 355 -23.25 17.78 -19.95
C ILE A 355 -23.94 16.92 -21.03
N LYS A 356 -23.46 17.04 -22.27
CA LYS A 356 -23.81 16.14 -23.38
C LYS A 356 -23.10 14.79 -23.20
N LYS A 357 -23.79 13.80 -22.63
CA LYS A 357 -23.26 12.45 -22.34
C LYS A 357 -22.56 11.76 -23.51
N LYS A 358 -22.99 12.00 -24.76
CA LYS A 358 -22.41 11.35 -25.95
C LYS A 358 -20.92 11.67 -26.14
N VAL A 359 -20.52 12.94 -25.99
CA VAL A 359 -19.11 13.36 -26.15
C VAL A 359 -18.25 12.76 -25.05
N LEU A 360 -18.77 12.78 -23.80
CA LEU A 360 -18.06 12.22 -22.66
C LEU A 360 -17.83 10.70 -22.80
N ASN A 361 -18.82 9.96 -23.28
CA ASN A 361 -18.69 8.52 -23.52
C ASN A 361 -17.65 8.20 -24.60
N TYR A 362 -17.56 9.02 -25.65
CA TYR A 362 -16.57 8.85 -26.71
C TYR A 362 -15.14 9.03 -26.16
N GLU A 363 -14.89 10.09 -25.39
CA GLU A 363 -13.57 10.31 -24.79
C GLU A 363 -13.20 9.22 -23.77
N ILE A 364 -14.15 8.79 -22.93
CA ILE A 364 -13.93 7.67 -22.00
C ILE A 364 -13.57 6.39 -22.78
N GLN A 365 -14.29 6.09 -23.86
CA GLN A 365 -14.04 4.92 -24.69
C GLN A 365 -12.64 4.96 -25.31
N ARG A 366 -12.23 6.11 -25.87
CA ARG A 366 -10.88 6.32 -26.41
C ARG A 366 -9.82 6.07 -25.35
N ILE A 367 -9.98 6.63 -24.15
CA ILE A 367 -9.03 6.43 -23.05
C ILE A 367 -8.93 4.95 -22.65
N ILE A 368 -10.04 4.21 -22.66
CA ILE A 368 -10.02 2.76 -22.41
C ILE A 368 -9.22 2.07 -23.51
N GLU A 369 -9.57 2.28 -24.78
CA GLU A 369 -8.91 1.62 -25.92
C GLU A 369 -7.39 1.87 -25.94
N ASP A 370 -6.94 3.10 -25.68
CA ASP A 370 -5.53 3.46 -25.57
C ASP A 370 -4.78 2.67 -24.47
N ASN A 371 -5.49 2.26 -23.40
CA ASN A 371 -4.92 1.56 -22.25
C ASN A 371 -4.99 0.02 -22.36
N PHE A 372 -5.72 -0.53 -23.32
CA PHE A 372 -5.85 -1.98 -23.51
C PHE A 372 -5.05 -2.51 -24.71
N THR A 373 -3.83 -1.99 -24.89
CA THR A 373 -2.87 -2.41 -25.93
C THR A 373 -1.72 -3.23 -25.34
N ILE A 374 -1.10 -4.10 -26.14
CA ILE A 374 0.05 -4.90 -25.67
C ILE A 374 1.22 -4.02 -25.21
N ASP A 375 1.51 -2.93 -25.91
CA ASP A 375 2.61 -2.03 -25.56
C ASP A 375 2.32 -1.30 -24.25
N ARG A 376 1.06 -0.94 -23.97
CA ARG A 376 0.68 -0.40 -22.67
C ARG A 376 0.96 -1.40 -21.55
N PHE A 377 0.58 -2.66 -21.69
CA PHE A 377 0.83 -3.67 -20.65
C PHE A 377 2.32 -3.98 -20.45
N ARG A 378 3.12 -3.98 -21.52
CA ARG A 378 4.59 -4.07 -21.44
C ARG A 378 5.18 -2.90 -20.66
N ASN A 379 4.76 -1.68 -20.99
CA ASN A 379 5.18 -0.47 -20.26
C ASN A 379 4.73 -0.50 -18.81
N LEU A 380 3.50 -0.97 -18.53
CA LEU A 380 2.96 -1.08 -17.18
C LEU A 380 3.81 -2.04 -16.33
N THR A 381 4.22 -3.18 -16.90
CA THR A 381 5.14 -4.12 -16.24
C THR A 381 6.44 -3.41 -15.86
N LYS A 382 7.06 -2.69 -16.82
CA LYS A 382 8.31 -1.96 -16.59
C LYS A 382 8.15 -0.89 -15.50
N GLU A 383 7.08 -0.12 -15.57
CA GLU A 383 6.78 0.96 -14.61
C GLU A 383 6.52 0.42 -13.20
N ILE A 384 5.86 -0.74 -13.06
CA ILE A 384 5.73 -1.44 -11.77
C ILE A 384 7.10 -1.85 -11.23
N LEU A 385 7.97 -2.44 -12.05
CA LEU A 385 9.32 -2.85 -11.63
C LEU A 385 10.21 -1.65 -11.25
N GLU A 386 9.99 -0.49 -11.86
CA GLU A 386 10.63 0.79 -11.54
C GLU A 386 10.02 1.48 -10.31
N GLY A 387 8.91 0.96 -9.75
CA GLY A 387 8.25 1.55 -8.58
C GLY A 387 7.49 2.83 -8.86
N LYS A 388 7.00 3.03 -10.10
CA LYS A 388 6.25 4.24 -10.49
C LYS A 388 4.81 4.29 -9.99
N TYR A 389 4.30 3.18 -9.46
CA TYR A 389 2.95 3.08 -8.90
C TYR A 389 2.98 2.89 -7.40
N LEU A 390 2.05 3.55 -6.73
CA LEU A 390 1.62 3.15 -5.40
C LEU A 390 0.88 1.81 -5.52
N LEU A 391 1.15 0.87 -4.63
CA LEU A 391 0.53 -0.46 -4.64
C LEU A 391 -0.23 -0.78 -3.35
N PHE A 392 0.06 -0.04 -2.28
CA PHE A 392 -0.51 -0.09 -0.93
C PHE A 392 0.02 1.12 -0.14
#